data_AF-A0A229SW03-F1
#
_entry.id   AF-A0A229SW03-F1
#
_cell.length_a   1.000
_cell.length_b   1.000
_cell.length_c   1.000
_cell.angle_alpha   90.00
_cell.angle_beta   90.00
_cell.angle_gamma   90.00
#
_symmetry.space_group_name_H-M   'P 1'
#
loop_
_entity.id
_entity.type
_entity.pdbx_description
1 polymer ?
#
loop_
_entity_poly.entity_id
_entity_poly.type
_entity_poly.pdbx_seq_one_letter_code
_entity_poly.pdbx_strand_id
1 'polypeptide(L)'
;MKDDWANRELRHFRWVWVWLALVVGVAVGVVVTVLLWGRSTVEHRDAFDAGWKSSAAVLAALATFLTVERLRLGQREHRRQLLADRAKQETDLATHITNLSSKASEQLGSEKAAVRIGGLTDLERLAQSYPELRQTVIDRICAYLRAPYYPPSDKFPRRSMRLMRDANTEAGDESNQTNNPEVVYEESDDLVPQDLTDIEVAGARLELDVRRTAQRILQRHLLWPSDSDAPESYWGSLKVDLRDATLVESDFKDCRFDTADFRDAKFYGYSSFIGARLDGHVWFDDAHFVNRTYFLESRFSERASFRGTRFWHSVFFNKSEFVKGADFSGAAFDAQTEFKQVDFRGKTEFCSAKFLSVAFFYEANFGEDADFCHIEVGMAAQFPDVKFDGSTRFDVARFLSGVNYERASFKGSARFWGATFEGSAWFNRSRFAARADFSRVKFHSTIHLDEAVFEQGCDLEDVYVENPPKIRPCLDKLPDWVLRMKGLRSSPDN
;
A
#
# COMPACT_ATOMS: atom_id res chain seq x y z
N MET A 1 -13.78 -45.67 -19.66
CA MET A 1 -14.02 -46.40 -20.94
C MET A 1 -13.60 -45.50 -22.09
N LYS A 2 -12.29 -45.44 -22.35
CA LYS A 2 -11.55 -44.93 -23.53
C LYS A 2 -10.14 -44.66 -23.02
N ASP A 3 -9.21 -45.53 -23.42
CA ASP A 3 -7.75 -45.38 -23.46
C ASP A 3 -7.02 -46.71 -23.21
N ASP A 4 -7.49 -47.79 -23.85
CA ASP A 4 -6.85 -49.12 -23.75
C ASP A 4 -6.38 -49.66 -25.12
N TRP A 5 -6.30 -48.80 -26.15
CA TRP A 5 -5.95 -49.21 -27.51
C TRP A 5 -4.57 -48.74 -28.00
N ALA A 6 -3.83 -47.96 -27.20
CA ALA A 6 -2.55 -47.36 -27.63
C ALA A 6 -1.29 -48.13 -27.22
N ASN A 7 -1.38 -49.27 -26.52
CA ASN A 7 -0.18 -49.92 -25.93
C ASN A 7 0.03 -51.41 -26.25
N ARG A 8 -0.61 -51.97 -27.29
CA ARG A 8 -0.41 -53.38 -27.69
C ARG A 8 0.53 -53.61 -28.88
N GLU A 9 1.29 -52.60 -29.32
CA GLU A 9 2.34 -52.78 -30.35
C GLU A 9 3.76 -52.41 -29.89
N LEU A 10 4.08 -52.62 -28.61
CA LEU A 10 5.47 -52.55 -28.17
C LEU A 10 6.16 -53.90 -28.37
N ARG A 11 6.64 -54.06 -29.61
CA ARG A 11 7.81 -54.86 -29.99
C ARG A 11 7.81 -56.28 -29.42
N HIS A 12 7.26 -57.22 -30.19
CA HIS A 12 7.95 -58.50 -30.35
C HIS A 12 9.38 -58.16 -30.80
N PHE A 13 10.29 -57.98 -29.85
CA PHE A 13 11.72 -57.93 -30.07
C PHE A 13 12.03 -59.24 -30.76
N ARG A 14 12.21 -59.17 -32.09
CA ARG A 14 12.22 -60.33 -32.98
C ARG A 14 13.50 -61.11 -32.70
N TRP A 15 13.48 -61.92 -31.65
CA TRP A 15 14.45 -63.00 -31.40
C TRP A 15 14.68 -63.83 -32.66
N VAL A 16 13.70 -63.87 -33.56
CA VAL A 16 13.80 -64.39 -34.92
C VAL A 16 15.04 -63.87 -35.66
N TRP A 17 15.35 -62.57 -35.65
CA TRP A 17 16.53 -62.03 -36.35
C TRP A 17 17.86 -62.42 -35.69
N VAL A 18 17.86 -62.54 -34.36
CA VAL A 18 19.02 -63.01 -33.59
C VAL A 18 19.29 -64.48 -33.90
N TRP A 19 18.25 -65.32 -33.85
CA TRP A 19 18.34 -66.74 -34.22
C TRP A 19 18.72 -66.91 -35.69
N LEU A 20 18.19 -66.09 -36.59
CA LEU A 20 18.49 -66.15 -38.02
C LEU A 20 19.95 -65.75 -38.30
N ALA A 21 20.47 -64.70 -37.65
CA ALA A 21 21.88 -64.33 -37.74
C ALA A 21 22.81 -65.40 -37.14
N LEU A 22 22.43 -66.03 -36.03
CA LEU A 22 23.19 -67.11 -35.41
C LEU A 22 23.23 -68.36 -36.29
N VAL A 23 22.09 -68.77 -36.85
CA VAL A 23 22.00 -69.90 -37.77
C VAL A 23 22.80 -69.64 -39.05
N VAL A 24 22.70 -68.44 -39.63
CA VAL A 24 23.49 -68.06 -40.81
C VAL A 24 24.98 -68.02 -40.50
N GLY A 25 25.39 -67.49 -39.34
CA GLY A 25 26.79 -67.47 -38.91
C GLY A 25 27.38 -68.87 -38.73
N VAL A 26 26.62 -69.78 -38.09
CA VAL A 26 27.00 -71.19 -37.96
C VAL A 26 27.07 -71.86 -39.33
N ALA A 27 26.10 -71.62 -40.21
CA ALA A 27 26.08 -72.19 -41.56
C ALA A 27 27.28 -71.71 -42.40
N VAL A 28 27.62 -70.41 -42.36
CA VAL A 28 28.80 -69.86 -43.02
C VAL A 28 30.09 -70.45 -42.44
N GLY A 29 30.19 -70.58 -41.12
CA GLY A 29 31.33 -71.23 -40.46
C GLY A 29 31.50 -72.68 -40.93
N VAL A 30 30.42 -73.45 -40.98
CA VAL A 30 30.41 -74.83 -41.50
C VAL A 30 30.81 -74.86 -42.97
N VAL A 31 30.24 -73.98 -43.81
CA VAL A 31 30.55 -73.91 -45.25
C VAL A 31 32.02 -73.55 -45.50
N VAL A 32 32.57 -72.56 -44.79
CA VAL A 32 33.99 -72.19 -44.89
C VAL A 32 34.90 -73.34 -44.44
N THR A 33 34.53 -74.03 -43.35
CA THR A 33 35.28 -75.20 -42.86
C THR A 33 35.25 -76.35 -43.88
N VAL A 34 34.11 -76.58 -44.53
CA VAL A 34 33.94 -77.60 -45.58
C VAL A 34 34.68 -77.22 -46.88
N LEU A 35 34.63 -75.95 -47.30
CA LEU A 35 35.30 -75.47 -48.51
C LEU A 35 36.83 -75.46 -48.40
N LEU A 36 37.38 -75.29 -47.19
CA LEU A 36 38.81 -75.31 -46.93
C LEU A 36 39.33 -76.70 -46.52
N TRP A 37 38.51 -77.75 -46.60
CA TRP A 37 38.87 -79.11 -46.16
C TRP A 37 39.72 -79.85 -47.21
N GLY A 38 41.05 -79.62 -47.19
CA GLY A 38 42.05 -80.23 -48.09
C GLY A 38 42.61 -81.60 -47.62
N ARG A 39 43.30 -82.35 -48.49
CA ARG A 39 43.73 -83.77 -48.29
C ARG A 39 44.96 -83.97 -47.39
N SER A 40 45.44 -82.94 -46.66
CA SER A 40 46.61 -83.02 -45.79
C SER A 40 46.30 -82.61 -44.34
N THR A 41 47.00 -83.21 -43.37
CA THR A 41 46.76 -83.00 -41.92
C THR A 41 47.10 -81.57 -41.44
N VAL A 42 47.83 -80.79 -42.22
CA VAL A 42 48.21 -79.39 -41.88
C VAL A 42 47.10 -78.41 -42.29
N GLU A 43 46.45 -78.61 -43.44
CA GLU A 43 45.35 -77.75 -43.93
C GLU A 43 44.06 -77.88 -43.09
N HIS A 44 43.85 -79.02 -42.42
CA HIS A 44 42.72 -79.21 -41.51
C HIS A 44 42.75 -78.29 -40.29
N ARG A 45 43.96 -77.91 -39.81
CA ARG A 45 44.09 -77.01 -38.66
C ARG A 45 43.70 -75.58 -39.01
N ASP A 46 44.13 -75.08 -40.16
CA ASP A 46 43.87 -73.70 -40.59
C ASP A 46 42.39 -73.47 -40.95
N ALA A 47 41.75 -74.47 -41.57
CA ALA A 47 40.32 -74.44 -41.87
C ALA A 47 39.45 -74.42 -40.60
N PHE A 48 39.80 -75.22 -39.59
CA PHE A 48 39.12 -75.23 -38.30
C PHE A 48 39.37 -73.94 -37.51
N ASP A 49 40.61 -73.43 -37.53
CA ASP A 49 40.99 -72.19 -36.85
C ASP A 49 40.24 -70.98 -37.43
N ALA A 50 40.08 -70.91 -38.76
CA ALA A 50 39.28 -69.87 -39.41
C ALA A 50 37.78 -69.97 -39.07
N GLY A 51 37.18 -71.17 -39.14
CA GLY A 51 35.74 -71.38 -38.87
C GLY A 51 35.36 -71.19 -37.40
N TRP A 52 36.25 -71.54 -36.47
CA TRP A 52 36.06 -71.27 -35.04
C TRP A 52 36.20 -69.79 -34.71
N LYS A 53 37.18 -69.08 -35.29
CA LYS A 53 37.37 -67.63 -35.10
C LYS A 53 36.17 -66.81 -35.58
N SER A 54 35.56 -67.15 -36.70
CA SER A 54 34.36 -66.46 -37.21
C SER A 54 33.13 -66.69 -36.33
N SER A 55 32.93 -67.93 -35.85
CA SER A 55 31.81 -68.27 -34.98
C SER A 55 31.95 -67.63 -33.59
N ALA A 56 33.17 -67.57 -33.05
CA ALA A 56 33.47 -66.90 -31.79
C ALA A 56 33.20 -65.39 -31.85
N ALA A 57 33.50 -64.73 -32.98
CA ALA A 57 33.24 -63.29 -33.16
C ALA A 57 31.74 -62.95 -33.13
N VAL A 58 30.88 -63.78 -33.73
CA VAL A 58 29.42 -63.58 -33.74
C VAL A 58 28.84 -63.76 -32.33
N LEU A 59 29.29 -64.78 -31.59
CA LEU A 59 28.87 -64.99 -30.20
C LEU A 59 29.34 -63.85 -29.28
N ALA A 60 30.57 -63.35 -29.48
CA ALA A 60 31.09 -62.21 -28.74
C ALA A 60 30.26 -60.95 -28.98
N ALA A 61 29.91 -60.65 -30.24
CA ALA A 61 29.06 -59.50 -30.61
C ALA A 61 27.64 -59.62 -30.03
N LEU A 62 27.05 -60.83 -30.04
CA LEU A 62 25.75 -61.08 -29.43
C LEU A 62 25.80 -60.88 -27.91
N ALA A 63 26.85 -61.39 -27.26
CA ALA A 63 27.06 -61.20 -25.83
C ALA A 63 27.22 -59.71 -25.48
N THR A 64 27.96 -58.93 -26.29
CA THR A 64 28.11 -57.47 -26.09
C THR A 64 26.80 -56.74 -26.31
N PHE A 65 26.01 -57.13 -27.32
CA PHE A 65 24.71 -56.53 -27.56
C PHE A 65 23.73 -56.81 -26.41
N LEU A 66 23.69 -58.04 -25.90
CA LEU A 66 22.87 -58.41 -24.75
C LEU A 66 23.28 -57.68 -23.46
N THR A 67 24.58 -57.48 -23.23
CA THR A 67 25.06 -56.71 -22.07
C THR A 67 24.70 -55.23 -22.20
N VAL A 68 24.87 -54.63 -23.39
CA VAL A 68 24.48 -53.24 -23.66
C VAL A 68 22.96 -53.04 -23.51
N GLU A 69 22.15 -53.97 -24.01
CA GLU A 69 20.69 -53.84 -23.92
C GLU A 69 20.20 -54.04 -22.48
N ARG A 70 20.79 -54.96 -21.71
CA ARG A 70 20.57 -55.05 -20.25
C ARG A 70 20.92 -53.74 -19.55
N LEU A 71 22.05 -53.13 -19.92
CA LEU A 71 22.50 -51.87 -19.33
C LEU A 71 21.54 -50.72 -19.66
N ARG A 72 21.04 -50.67 -20.91
CA ARG A 72 20.03 -49.68 -21.35
C ARG A 72 18.69 -49.85 -20.64
N LEU A 73 18.23 -51.08 -20.45
CA LEU A 73 17.01 -51.37 -19.68
C LEU A 73 17.18 -50.95 -18.22
N GLY A 74 18.30 -51.31 -17.59
CA GLY A 74 18.62 -50.88 -16.22
C GLY A 74 18.70 -49.36 -16.08
N GLN A 75 19.30 -48.65 -17.05
CA GLN A 75 19.34 -47.19 -17.07
C GLN A 75 17.95 -46.56 -17.20
N ARG A 76 17.06 -47.14 -18.01
CA ARG A 76 15.67 -46.66 -18.14
C ARG A 76 14.88 -46.87 -16.86
N GLU A 77 15.03 -48.03 -16.23
CA GLU A 77 14.39 -48.36 -14.95
C GLU A 77 14.86 -47.39 -13.86
N HIS A 78 16.17 -47.21 -13.72
CA HIS A 78 16.75 -46.28 -12.75
C HIS A 78 16.29 -44.84 -13.01
N ARG A 79 16.24 -44.41 -14.28
CA ARG A 79 15.74 -43.08 -14.63
C ARG A 79 14.24 -42.92 -14.30
N ARG A 80 13.43 -43.96 -14.49
CA ARG A 80 12.01 -43.95 -14.09
C ARG A 80 11.85 -43.88 -12.58
N GLN A 81 12.66 -44.64 -11.83
CA GLN A 81 12.68 -44.58 -10.36
C GLN A 81 13.03 -43.18 -9.87
N LEU A 82 14.09 -42.56 -10.40
CA LEU A 82 14.47 -41.19 -10.05
C LEU A 82 13.35 -40.17 -10.31
N LEU A 83 12.62 -40.30 -11.41
CA LEU A 83 11.48 -39.42 -11.71
C LEU A 83 10.30 -39.69 -10.77
N ALA A 84 10.00 -40.96 -10.47
CA ALA A 84 8.95 -41.33 -9.54
C ALA A 84 9.27 -40.88 -8.10
N ASP A 85 10.52 -40.99 -7.66
CA ASP A 85 10.98 -40.53 -6.35
C ASP A 85 10.90 -39.01 -6.22
N ARG A 86 11.31 -38.26 -7.26
CA ARG A 86 11.15 -36.79 -7.28
C ARG A 86 9.68 -36.39 -7.24
N ALA A 87 8.84 -36.99 -8.09
CA ALA A 87 7.41 -36.69 -8.09
C ALA A 87 6.76 -37.04 -6.74
N LYS A 88 7.16 -38.16 -6.12
CA LYS A 88 6.67 -38.55 -4.80
C LYS A 88 7.12 -37.56 -3.71
N GLN A 89 8.38 -37.13 -3.73
CA GLN A 89 8.88 -36.12 -2.79
C GLN A 89 8.12 -34.81 -2.91
N GLU A 90 7.83 -34.35 -4.13
CA GLU A 90 7.03 -33.15 -4.38
C GLU A 90 5.61 -33.31 -3.83
N THR A 91 4.95 -34.46 -4.05
CA THR A 91 3.61 -34.72 -3.51
C THR A 91 3.59 -34.83 -1.99
N ASP A 92 4.59 -35.49 -1.40
CA ASP A 92 4.69 -35.67 0.06
C ASP A 92 4.94 -34.31 0.73
N LEU A 93 5.79 -33.46 0.13
CA LEU A 93 6.02 -32.09 0.56
C LEU A 93 4.76 -31.24 0.48
N ALA A 94 4.05 -31.27 -0.65
CA ALA A 94 2.81 -30.52 -0.84
C ALA A 94 1.73 -30.94 0.17
N THR A 95 1.61 -32.25 0.43
CA THR A 95 0.69 -32.79 1.44
C THR A 95 1.08 -32.34 2.85
N HIS A 96 2.38 -32.34 3.17
CA HIS A 96 2.87 -31.89 4.46
C HIS A 96 2.60 -30.40 4.70
N ILE A 97 2.88 -29.54 3.71
CA ILE A 97 2.57 -28.11 3.75
C ILE A 97 1.06 -27.90 3.95
N THR A 98 0.23 -28.62 3.22
CA THR A 98 -1.24 -28.52 3.32
C THR A 98 -1.71 -28.90 4.72
N ASN A 99 -1.18 -29.98 5.29
CA ASN A 99 -1.53 -30.42 6.64
C ASN A 99 -1.12 -29.39 7.71
N LEU A 100 0.09 -28.83 7.64
CA LEU A 100 0.54 -27.77 8.56
C LEU A 100 -0.31 -26.51 8.43
N SER A 101 -0.62 -26.12 7.19
CA SER A 101 -1.46 -24.98 6.87
C SER A 101 -2.88 -25.14 7.42
N SER A 102 -3.49 -26.33 7.28
CA SER A 102 -4.82 -26.65 7.84
C SER A 102 -4.81 -26.58 9.36
N LYS A 103 -3.81 -27.21 10.00
CA LYS A 103 -3.68 -27.21 11.46
C LYS A 103 -3.53 -25.80 12.03
N ALA A 104 -2.73 -24.95 11.39
CA ALA A 104 -2.54 -23.58 11.83
C ALA A 104 -3.84 -22.74 11.67
N SER A 105 -4.59 -22.98 10.59
CA SER A 105 -5.92 -22.38 10.42
C SER A 105 -6.94 -22.86 11.46
N GLU A 106 -6.95 -24.16 11.82
CA GLU A 106 -7.80 -24.69 12.89
C GLU A 106 -7.46 -24.06 14.25
N GLN A 107 -6.17 -23.90 14.56
CA GLN A 107 -5.73 -23.21 15.78
C GLN A 107 -6.17 -21.74 15.81
N LEU A 108 -6.12 -21.05 14.67
CA LEU A 108 -6.56 -19.66 14.55
C LEU A 108 -8.08 -19.49 14.76
N GLY A 109 -8.87 -20.52 14.46
CA GLY A 109 -10.32 -20.56 14.71
C GLY A 109 -10.71 -20.96 16.13
N SER A 110 -9.75 -21.24 17.03
CA SER A 110 -10.04 -21.66 18.40
C SER A 110 -10.68 -20.55 19.23
N GLU A 111 -11.60 -20.90 20.13
CA GLU A 111 -12.15 -19.97 21.13
C GLU A 111 -11.09 -19.48 22.13
N LYS A 112 -10.00 -20.23 22.31
CA LYS A 112 -8.92 -19.90 23.26
C LYS A 112 -7.86 -19.00 22.61
N ALA A 113 -7.70 -17.78 23.12
CA ALA A 113 -6.73 -16.81 22.60
C ALA A 113 -5.28 -17.35 22.52
N ALA A 114 -4.83 -18.10 23.54
CA ALA A 114 -3.50 -18.70 23.54
C ALA A 114 -3.28 -19.69 22.38
N VAL A 115 -4.33 -20.42 21.98
CA VAL A 115 -4.27 -21.35 20.84
C VAL A 115 -4.21 -20.56 19.52
N ARG A 116 -4.97 -19.46 19.41
CA ARG A 116 -4.90 -18.56 18.24
C ARG A 116 -3.53 -17.92 18.06
N ILE A 117 -2.89 -17.48 19.15
CA ILE A 117 -1.51 -16.99 19.14
C ILE A 117 -0.53 -18.07 18.65
N GLY A 118 -0.71 -19.32 19.12
CA GLY A 118 0.03 -20.46 18.61
C GLY A 118 -0.15 -20.66 17.10
N GLY A 119 -1.40 -20.60 16.61
CA GLY A 119 -1.72 -20.68 15.18
C GLY A 119 -1.07 -19.58 14.35
N LEU A 120 -1.07 -18.33 14.81
CA LEU A 120 -0.37 -17.22 14.15
C LEU A 120 1.14 -17.46 14.06
N THR A 121 1.75 -17.98 15.13
CA THR A 121 3.18 -18.28 15.17
C THR A 121 3.54 -19.47 14.26
N ASP A 122 2.67 -20.47 14.19
CA ASP A 122 2.83 -21.62 13.29
C ASP A 122 2.69 -21.19 11.82
N LEU A 123 1.77 -20.27 11.49
CA LEU A 123 1.67 -19.65 10.16
C LEU A 123 2.93 -18.84 9.81
N GLU A 124 3.45 -18.03 10.75
CA GLU A 124 4.70 -17.27 10.56
C GLU A 124 5.86 -18.21 10.22
N ARG A 125 6.04 -19.28 11.00
CA ARG A 125 7.10 -20.28 10.76
C ARG A 125 6.93 -20.99 9.42
N LEU A 126 5.70 -21.28 9.02
CA LEU A 126 5.40 -21.87 7.72
C LEU A 126 5.86 -20.95 6.58
N ALA A 127 5.52 -19.65 6.61
CA ALA A 127 5.95 -18.67 5.61
C ALA A 127 7.46 -18.37 5.64
N GLN A 128 8.13 -18.54 6.79
CA GLN A 128 9.59 -18.48 6.87
C GLN A 128 10.25 -19.67 6.16
N SER A 129 9.68 -20.87 6.32
CA SER A 129 10.21 -22.10 5.72
C SER A 129 9.90 -22.20 4.21
N TYR A 130 8.77 -21.64 3.80
CA TYR A 130 8.22 -21.72 2.44
C TYR A 130 7.89 -20.31 1.92
N PRO A 131 8.85 -19.60 1.32
CA PRO A 131 8.67 -18.22 0.86
C PRO A 131 7.50 -18.00 -0.10
N GLU A 132 7.14 -19.01 -0.90
CA GLU A 132 6.00 -19.01 -1.81
C GLU A 132 4.65 -18.87 -1.09
N LEU A 133 4.59 -19.17 0.22
CA LEU A 133 3.38 -19.06 1.04
C LEU A 133 3.26 -17.73 1.77
N ARG A 134 4.26 -16.84 1.71
CA ARG A 134 4.26 -15.56 2.46
C ARG A 134 3.00 -14.74 2.21
N GLN A 135 2.62 -14.54 0.95
CA GLN A 135 1.39 -13.81 0.62
C GLN A 135 0.14 -14.52 1.18
N THR A 136 0.07 -15.86 1.08
CA THR A 136 -1.07 -16.62 1.62
C THR A 136 -1.19 -16.48 3.14
N VAL A 137 -0.06 -16.45 3.85
CA VAL A 137 -0.03 -16.25 5.30
C VAL A 137 -0.44 -14.82 5.66
N ILE A 138 0.07 -13.82 4.93
CA ILE A 138 -0.32 -12.42 5.12
C ILE A 138 -1.82 -12.24 4.87
N ASP A 139 -2.38 -12.82 3.81
CA ASP A 139 -3.80 -12.75 3.49
C ASP A 139 -4.67 -13.33 4.63
N ARG A 140 -4.22 -14.41 5.27
CA ARG A 140 -4.92 -15.02 6.41
C ARG A 140 -4.82 -14.17 7.68
N ILE A 141 -3.65 -13.59 7.96
CA ILE A 141 -3.47 -12.67 9.09
C ILE A 141 -4.33 -11.42 8.89
N CYS A 142 -4.35 -10.88 7.68
CA CYS A 142 -5.20 -9.78 7.29
C CYS A 142 -6.68 -10.14 7.45
N ALA A 143 -7.13 -11.29 6.91
CA ALA A 143 -8.51 -11.77 7.08
C ALA A 143 -8.92 -11.90 8.55
N TYR A 144 -8.01 -12.34 9.43
CA TYR A 144 -8.24 -12.37 10.88
C TYR A 144 -8.45 -10.96 11.45
N LEU A 145 -7.59 -9.99 11.08
CA LEU A 145 -7.69 -8.61 11.56
C LEU A 145 -8.94 -7.88 11.06
N ARG A 146 -9.47 -8.27 9.90
CA ARG A 146 -10.74 -7.79 9.34
C ARG A 146 -11.98 -8.27 10.08
N ALA A 147 -11.88 -9.28 10.94
CA ALA A 147 -13.01 -9.68 11.77
C ALA A 147 -13.44 -8.51 12.68
N PRO A 148 -14.74 -8.27 12.89
CA PRO A 148 -15.21 -7.18 13.74
C PRO A 148 -14.63 -7.26 15.15
N TYR A 149 -14.20 -6.12 15.68
CA TYR A 149 -13.66 -6.02 17.03
C TYR A 149 -13.83 -4.61 17.59
N TYR A 150 -14.20 -4.53 18.87
CA TYR A 150 -14.33 -3.30 19.63
C TYR A 150 -13.32 -3.35 20.78
N PRO A 151 -12.29 -2.49 20.77
CA PRO A 151 -11.31 -2.46 21.86
C PRO A 151 -11.98 -1.95 23.14
N PRO A 152 -11.55 -2.42 24.33
CA PRO A 152 -12.01 -1.90 25.61
C PRO A 152 -11.87 -0.36 25.68
N SER A 153 -12.96 0.32 26.06
CA SER A 153 -13.11 1.78 26.01
C SER A 153 -12.26 2.53 27.05
N ASP A 154 -11.90 1.87 28.15
CA ASP A 154 -11.04 2.39 29.22
C ASP A 154 -9.68 2.90 28.73
N LYS A 155 -9.24 2.45 27.55
CA LYS A 155 -7.95 2.84 26.96
C LYS A 155 -8.02 3.91 25.88
N PHE A 156 -9.17 4.14 25.24
CA PHE A 156 -9.26 4.93 24.00
C PHE A 156 -10.48 5.86 23.98
N PRO A 157 -10.54 6.90 24.82
CA PRO A 157 -11.67 7.83 24.84
C PRO A 157 -11.80 8.57 23.50
N ARG A 158 -13.03 8.67 22.99
CA ARG A 158 -13.38 9.42 21.78
C ARG A 158 -13.87 10.81 22.16
N ARG A 159 -13.10 11.85 21.82
CA ARG A 159 -13.57 13.23 21.87
C ARG A 159 -13.67 13.76 20.44
N SER A 160 -14.84 14.21 20.03
CA SER A 160 -15.04 14.93 18.76
C SER A 160 -15.03 16.43 19.00
N MET A 161 -14.59 17.15 17.97
CA MET A 161 -14.77 18.59 17.88
C MET A 161 -16.00 18.88 17.00
N ARG A 162 -16.95 19.70 17.45
CA ARG A 162 -18.04 20.19 16.59
C ARG A 162 -17.95 21.71 16.44
N LEU A 163 -17.99 22.19 15.19
CA LEU A 163 -18.12 23.61 14.90
C LEU A 163 -19.61 24.00 15.04
N MET A 164 -19.93 24.86 16.00
CA MET A 164 -21.23 25.53 16.06
C MET A 164 -21.15 26.80 15.21
N ARG A 165 -22.04 26.93 14.22
CA ARG A 165 -22.42 28.25 13.70
C ARG A 165 -23.88 28.25 13.29
N ASP A 166 -24.73 28.51 14.28
CA ASP A 166 -26.05 29.13 14.08
C ASP A 166 -26.22 30.18 15.20
N ALA A 167 -25.78 31.40 14.94
CA ALA A 167 -26.09 32.54 15.80
C ALA A 167 -27.14 33.39 15.10
N ASN A 168 -28.41 33.04 15.28
CA ASN A 168 -29.46 34.05 15.38
C ASN A 168 -29.43 34.53 16.84
N THR A 169 -28.66 35.58 17.14
CA THR A 169 -28.82 36.30 18.40
C THR A 169 -28.65 37.79 18.16
N GLU A 170 -29.69 38.52 18.53
CA GLU A 170 -29.88 39.95 18.42
C GLU A 170 -28.81 40.77 19.13
N ALA A 171 -28.70 42.03 18.69
CA ALA A 171 -27.75 43.04 19.12
C ALA A 171 -27.68 43.24 20.65
N GLY A 172 -26.46 43.33 21.17
CA GLY A 172 -26.18 43.73 22.55
C GLY A 172 -24.68 43.96 22.79
N ASP A 173 -24.30 45.25 22.77
CA ASP A 173 -23.14 45.97 23.32
C ASP A 173 -21.73 45.34 23.49
N GLU A 174 -20.76 46.18 23.13
CA GLU A 174 -19.31 45.98 23.05
C GLU A 174 -18.61 45.65 24.38
N SER A 175 -17.72 44.65 24.37
CA SER A 175 -16.33 44.79 24.85
C SER A 175 -15.45 43.57 24.49
N ASN A 176 -14.51 43.82 23.59
CA ASN A 176 -13.19 43.17 23.44
C ASN A 176 -13.05 41.70 23.91
N GLN A 177 -13.56 40.76 23.13
CA GLN A 177 -13.09 39.37 23.09
C GLN A 177 -12.96 38.93 21.64
N THR A 178 -11.80 38.38 21.30
CA THR A 178 -11.58 37.62 20.06
C THR A 178 -12.60 36.48 20.02
N ASN A 179 -13.70 36.66 19.28
CA ASN A 179 -14.71 35.64 19.05
C ASN A 179 -14.13 34.57 18.11
N ASN A 180 -13.22 33.75 18.64
CA ASN A 180 -12.99 32.43 18.07
C ASN A 180 -14.32 31.66 18.21
N PRO A 181 -14.77 30.93 17.18
CA PRO A 181 -15.96 30.09 17.30
C PRO A 181 -15.81 29.17 18.53
N GLU A 182 -16.86 29.13 19.37
CA GLU A 182 -16.86 28.30 20.56
C GLU A 182 -16.88 26.82 20.14
N VAL A 183 -15.77 26.14 20.39
CA VAL A 183 -15.58 24.75 20.06
C VAL A 183 -16.12 23.90 21.22
N VAL A 184 -17.23 23.21 20.98
CA VAL A 184 -17.78 22.24 21.94
C VAL A 184 -17.14 20.87 21.69
N TYR A 185 -16.59 20.28 22.75
CA TYR A 185 -16.14 18.89 22.75
C TYR A 185 -17.32 18.00 23.13
N GLU A 186 -17.89 17.27 22.17
CA GLU A 186 -18.86 16.21 22.46
C GLU A 186 -18.13 14.86 22.51
N GLU A 187 -18.31 14.11 23.60
CA GLU A 187 -17.94 12.70 23.65
C GLU A 187 -18.90 11.94 22.72
N SER A 188 -18.39 11.38 21.63
CA SER A 188 -19.21 10.58 20.73
C SER A 188 -19.49 9.22 21.39
N ASP A 189 -20.66 9.10 22.01
CA ASP A 189 -21.12 7.93 22.76
C ASP A 189 -21.55 6.75 21.85
N ASP A 190 -21.64 6.96 20.53
CA ASP A 190 -22.33 6.07 19.59
C ASP A 190 -21.61 4.76 19.21
N LEU A 191 -20.47 4.41 19.84
CA LEU A 191 -19.68 3.24 19.44
C LEU A 191 -19.18 2.36 20.59
N VAL A 192 -19.56 2.64 21.83
CA VAL A 192 -19.32 1.74 22.96
C VAL A 192 -20.66 1.07 23.30
N PRO A 193 -20.78 -0.26 23.24
CA PRO A 193 -21.92 -0.92 23.86
C PRO A 193 -21.92 -0.52 25.34
N GLN A 194 -22.94 0.23 25.77
CA GLN A 194 -22.96 0.86 27.10
C GLN A 194 -23.02 -0.13 28.27
N ASP A 195 -23.17 -1.44 28.00
CA ASP A 195 -23.30 -2.49 29.02
C ASP A 195 -22.44 -3.73 28.68
N LEU A 196 -21.11 -3.59 28.54
CA LEU A 196 -20.24 -4.77 28.47
C LEU A 196 -20.02 -5.34 29.87
N THR A 197 -20.33 -6.62 30.05
CA THR A 197 -20.02 -7.37 31.27
C THR A 197 -18.50 -7.52 31.47
N ASP A 198 -18.05 -7.71 32.72
CA ASP A 198 -16.62 -7.94 33.02
C ASP A 198 -16.01 -9.10 32.22
N ILE A 199 -16.82 -10.12 31.90
CA ILE A 199 -16.44 -11.28 31.10
C ILE A 199 -16.21 -10.89 29.64
N GLU A 200 -17.09 -10.07 29.05
CA GLU A 200 -16.93 -9.58 27.68
C GLU A 200 -15.71 -8.66 27.57
N VAL A 201 -15.46 -7.81 28.57
CA VAL A 201 -14.24 -6.98 28.64
C VAL A 201 -12.99 -7.87 28.72
N ALA A 202 -13.01 -8.92 29.56
CA ALA A 202 -11.90 -9.87 29.65
C ALA A 202 -11.67 -10.61 28.32
N GLY A 203 -12.74 -11.04 27.64
CA GLY A 203 -12.68 -11.65 26.31
C GLY A 203 -12.09 -10.70 25.26
N ALA A 204 -12.53 -9.43 25.24
CA ALA A 204 -12.01 -8.41 24.35
C ALA A 204 -10.53 -8.10 24.60
N ARG A 205 -10.07 -8.16 25.86
CA ARG A 205 -8.65 -8.03 26.22
C ARG A 205 -7.81 -9.21 25.72
N LEU A 206 -8.29 -10.44 25.86
CA LEU A 206 -7.62 -11.61 25.31
C LEU A 206 -7.54 -11.55 23.78
N GLU A 207 -8.61 -11.10 23.12
CA GLU A 207 -8.63 -10.88 21.68
C GLU A 207 -7.65 -9.78 21.24
N LEU A 208 -7.51 -8.72 22.04
CA LEU A 208 -6.52 -7.66 21.79
C LEU A 208 -5.10 -8.23 21.69
N ASP A 209 -4.75 -9.17 22.56
CA ASP A 209 -3.41 -9.78 22.58
C ASP A 209 -3.15 -10.63 21.33
N VAL A 210 -4.17 -11.33 20.82
CA VAL A 210 -4.08 -12.06 19.55
C VAL A 210 -3.88 -11.09 18.39
N ARG A 211 -4.66 -10.01 18.33
CA ARG A 211 -4.57 -8.98 17.28
C ARG A 211 -3.23 -8.25 17.28
N ARG A 212 -2.72 -7.90 18.46
CA ARG A 212 -1.36 -7.34 18.61
C ARG A 212 -0.30 -8.31 18.11
N THR A 213 -0.46 -9.61 18.35
CA THR A 213 0.44 -10.63 17.80
C THR A 213 0.40 -10.65 16.28
N ALA A 214 -0.80 -10.66 15.68
CA ALA A 214 -0.99 -10.58 14.24
C ALA A 214 -0.33 -9.31 13.63
N GLN A 215 -0.61 -8.12 14.19
CA GLN A 215 -0.01 -6.86 13.75
C GLN A 215 1.53 -6.87 13.88
N ARG A 216 2.07 -7.46 14.94
CA ARG A 216 3.53 -7.56 15.14
C ARG A 216 4.20 -8.45 14.10
N ILE A 217 3.53 -9.53 13.68
CA ILE A 217 4.02 -10.39 12.58
C ILE A 217 4.03 -9.59 11.27
N LEU A 218 2.95 -8.86 10.97
CA LEU A 218 2.90 -7.97 9.80
C LEU A 218 4.05 -6.95 9.83
N GLN A 219 4.17 -6.19 10.93
CA GLN A 219 5.22 -5.19 11.11
C GLN A 219 6.61 -5.80 10.87
N ARG A 220 6.94 -6.91 11.53
CA ARG A 220 8.27 -7.54 11.43
C ARG A 220 8.65 -7.89 9.99
N HIS A 221 7.68 -8.33 9.20
CA HIS A 221 7.91 -8.81 7.84
C HIS A 221 7.77 -7.73 6.77
N LEU A 222 7.32 -6.53 7.16
CA LEU A 222 7.30 -5.32 6.34
C LEU A 222 8.44 -4.34 6.69
N LEU A 223 9.04 -4.47 7.88
CA LEU A 223 10.08 -3.57 8.39
C LEU A 223 11.35 -3.60 7.52
N TRP A 224 11.73 -2.44 6.98
CA TRP A 224 12.99 -2.26 6.25
C TRP A 224 13.52 -0.82 6.45
N PRO A 225 14.33 -0.60 7.51
CA PRO A 225 14.62 0.72 8.06
C PRO A 225 15.68 1.54 7.34
N SER A 226 16.47 0.94 6.45
CA SER A 226 17.52 1.64 5.70
C SER A 226 17.45 1.30 4.23
N ASP A 227 18.01 2.15 3.37
CA ASP A 227 18.20 1.85 1.94
C ASP A 227 19.33 0.88 1.63
N SER A 228 19.77 0.14 2.63
CA SER A 228 20.68 -0.99 2.49
C SER A 228 19.96 -2.19 1.88
N ASP A 229 20.71 -3.28 1.71
CA ASP A 229 20.14 -4.58 1.38
C ASP A 229 18.95 -4.92 2.29
N ALA A 230 17.94 -5.56 1.69
CA ALA A 230 16.75 -5.96 2.40
C ALA A 230 17.09 -6.93 3.54
N PRO A 231 16.59 -6.71 4.77
CA PRO A 231 16.86 -7.61 5.88
C PRO A 231 16.21 -8.97 5.62
N GLU A 232 16.79 -10.05 6.15
CA GLU A 232 16.24 -11.42 5.98
C GLU A 232 14.79 -11.56 6.51
N SER A 233 14.42 -10.72 7.49
CA SER A 233 13.06 -10.67 8.03
C SER A 233 12.05 -10.07 7.06
N TYR A 234 12.47 -9.23 6.10
CA TYR A 234 11.58 -8.62 5.13
C TYR A 234 11.12 -9.66 4.11
N TRP A 235 9.81 -9.76 3.92
CA TRP A 235 9.21 -10.80 3.08
C TRP A 235 9.06 -10.42 1.60
N GLY A 236 9.42 -9.20 1.23
CA GLY A 236 9.33 -8.71 -0.15
C GLY A 236 8.06 -7.89 -0.42
N SER A 237 7.76 -7.69 -1.70
CA SER A 237 6.55 -7.00 -2.18
C SER A 237 5.29 -7.80 -1.82
N LEU A 238 4.71 -7.47 -0.67
CA LEU A 238 3.49 -8.07 -0.17
C LEU A 238 2.31 -7.11 -0.35
N LYS A 239 1.17 -7.67 -0.74
CA LYS A 239 -0.11 -6.96 -0.74
C LYS A 239 -0.75 -7.09 0.63
N VAL A 240 -1.10 -5.96 1.23
CA VAL A 240 -1.70 -5.90 2.57
C VAL A 240 -3.14 -5.42 2.43
N ASP A 241 -4.10 -6.29 2.75
CA ASP A 241 -5.54 -6.00 2.65
C ASP A 241 -6.17 -5.94 4.06
N LEU A 242 -6.16 -4.75 4.63
CA LEU A 242 -6.70 -4.45 5.96
C LEU A 242 -7.97 -3.60 5.87
N ARG A 243 -8.75 -3.75 4.78
CA ARG A 243 -10.07 -3.14 4.67
C ARG A 243 -10.96 -3.55 5.83
N ASP A 244 -11.80 -2.65 6.36
CA ASP A 244 -12.68 -2.90 7.50
C ASP A 244 -11.96 -3.32 8.81
N ALA A 245 -10.63 -3.38 8.84
CA ALA A 245 -9.90 -3.93 9.98
C ALA A 245 -9.96 -2.99 11.19
N THR A 246 -10.15 -3.57 12.38
CA THR A 246 -9.88 -2.86 13.63
C THR A 246 -8.43 -3.09 14.04
N LEU A 247 -7.64 -2.04 13.92
CA LEU A 247 -6.22 -2.02 14.24
C LEU A 247 -6.01 -1.22 15.54
N VAL A 248 -5.14 -1.71 16.42
CA VAL A 248 -4.94 -1.12 17.75
C VAL A 248 -3.45 -0.96 18.02
N GLU A 249 -3.01 0.26 18.34
CA GLU A 249 -1.61 0.59 18.60
C GLU A 249 -0.71 0.15 17.43
N SER A 250 -1.15 0.46 16.21
CA SER A 250 -0.51 -0.01 14.99
C SER A 250 0.81 0.70 14.75
N ASP A 251 1.88 -0.09 14.72
CA ASP A 251 3.22 0.40 14.45
C ASP A 251 3.72 -0.15 13.12
N PHE A 252 3.71 0.71 12.11
CA PHE A 252 4.28 0.50 10.77
C PHE A 252 5.44 1.46 10.53
N LYS A 253 6.12 1.90 11.60
CA LYS A 253 7.35 2.67 11.48
C LYS A 253 8.35 1.93 10.61
N ASP A 254 8.95 2.66 9.67
CA ASP A 254 10.00 2.17 8.77
C ASP A 254 9.60 0.91 7.96
N CYS A 255 8.29 0.66 7.81
CA CYS A 255 7.77 -0.46 7.04
C CYS A 255 7.64 -0.10 5.56
N ARG A 256 7.84 -1.10 4.69
CA ARG A 256 7.68 -0.97 3.24
C ARG A 256 6.51 -1.80 2.74
N PHE A 257 5.59 -1.12 2.06
CA PHE A 257 4.39 -1.72 1.49
C PHE A 257 4.48 -1.68 -0.03
N ASP A 258 4.15 -2.80 -0.68
CA ASP A 258 3.95 -2.78 -2.13
C ASP A 258 2.56 -2.25 -2.46
N THR A 259 1.51 -2.85 -1.91
CA THR A 259 0.15 -2.30 -2.00
C THR A 259 -0.51 -2.40 -0.62
N ALA A 260 -1.21 -1.36 -0.18
CA ALA A 260 -1.87 -1.38 1.13
C ALA A 260 -3.30 -0.80 1.06
N ASP A 261 -4.27 -1.62 1.45
CA ASP A 261 -5.68 -1.26 1.49
C ASP A 261 -6.15 -1.18 2.94
N PHE A 262 -6.52 0.02 3.37
CA PHE A 262 -7.04 0.35 4.70
C PHE A 262 -8.42 1.00 4.61
N ARG A 263 -9.16 0.78 3.52
CA ARG A 263 -10.50 1.35 3.37
C ARG A 263 -11.42 0.91 4.48
N ASP A 264 -12.20 1.82 5.03
CA ASP A 264 -13.09 1.59 6.17
C ASP A 264 -12.39 1.08 7.46
N ALA A 265 -11.06 1.06 7.49
CA ALA A 265 -10.31 0.57 8.65
C ALA A 265 -10.43 1.54 9.84
N LYS A 266 -10.41 0.97 11.05
CA LYS A 266 -10.51 1.72 12.31
C LYS A 266 -9.22 1.57 13.09
N PHE A 267 -8.51 2.67 13.27
CA PHE A 267 -7.26 2.76 14.00
C PHE A 267 -7.50 3.31 15.40
N TYR A 268 -7.28 2.49 16.42
CA TYR A 268 -7.37 2.85 17.83
C TYR A 268 -5.99 2.94 18.46
N GLY A 269 -5.83 3.84 19.43
CA GLY A 269 -4.51 4.11 20.01
C GLY A 269 -3.57 4.78 19.00
N TYR A 270 -2.32 4.94 19.40
CA TYR A 270 -1.33 5.57 18.52
C TYR A 270 -1.19 4.77 17.22
N SER A 271 -1.11 5.48 16.09
CA SER A 271 -0.86 4.86 14.79
C SER A 271 0.38 5.48 14.16
N SER A 272 1.38 4.66 13.87
CA SER A 272 2.68 5.10 13.38
C SER A 272 2.97 4.56 11.99
N PHE A 273 3.23 5.46 11.06
CA PHE A 273 3.76 5.23 9.72
C PHE A 273 5.02 6.09 9.50
N ILE A 274 5.73 6.41 10.60
CA ILE A 274 6.93 7.25 10.55
C ILE A 274 7.98 6.56 9.69
N GLY A 275 8.54 7.25 8.69
CA GLY A 275 9.53 6.68 7.79
C GLY A 275 9.01 5.55 6.88
N ALA A 276 7.71 5.26 6.91
CA ALA A 276 7.12 4.19 6.11
C ALA A 276 7.21 4.53 4.61
N ARG A 277 7.44 3.51 3.79
CA ARG A 277 7.45 3.65 2.33
C ARG A 277 6.34 2.82 1.72
N LEU A 278 5.55 3.44 0.89
CA LEU A 278 4.42 2.81 0.25
C LEU A 278 4.64 2.92 -1.25
N ASP A 279 5.22 1.86 -1.80
CA ASP A 279 5.82 1.84 -3.13
C ASP A 279 4.78 1.70 -4.25
N GLY A 280 3.62 1.13 -3.95
CA GLY A 280 2.45 1.11 -4.82
C GLY A 280 1.26 1.85 -4.20
N HIS A 281 0.06 1.61 -4.74
CA HIS A 281 -1.14 2.34 -4.37
C HIS A 281 -1.56 2.07 -2.92
N VAL A 282 -2.07 3.12 -2.28
CA VAL A 282 -2.54 3.06 -0.89
C VAL A 282 -3.89 3.71 -0.77
N TRP A 283 -4.80 3.05 -0.07
CA TRP A 283 -6.16 3.52 0.16
C TRP A 283 -6.46 3.58 1.65
N PHE A 284 -6.77 4.76 2.16
CA PHE A 284 -7.33 5.02 3.48
C PHE A 284 -8.76 5.57 3.38
N ASP A 285 -9.43 5.35 2.24
CA ASP A 285 -10.76 5.91 2.00
C ASP A 285 -11.72 5.48 3.11
N ASP A 286 -12.46 6.44 3.66
CA ASP A 286 -13.41 6.25 4.76
C ASP A 286 -12.81 5.62 6.03
N ALA A 287 -11.48 5.61 6.17
CA ALA A 287 -10.81 5.13 7.37
C ALA A 287 -11.00 6.10 8.55
N HIS A 288 -11.01 5.56 9.77
CA HIS A 288 -11.15 6.31 11.01
C HIS A 288 -9.89 6.19 11.88
N PHE A 289 -9.18 7.31 12.04
CA PHE A 289 -8.06 7.42 12.98
C PHE A 289 -8.53 8.05 14.28
N VAL A 290 -8.80 7.20 15.27
CA VAL A 290 -9.44 7.60 16.53
C VAL A 290 -8.49 8.39 17.42
N ASN A 291 -7.19 8.11 17.38
CA ASN A 291 -6.17 8.80 18.17
C ASN A 291 -5.05 9.37 17.28
N ARG A 292 -4.01 9.93 17.91
CA ARG A 292 -2.91 10.61 17.21
C ARG A 292 -2.24 9.68 16.19
N THR A 293 -2.03 10.22 15.00
CA THR A 293 -1.49 9.47 13.85
C THR A 293 -0.27 10.16 13.27
N TYR A 294 0.76 9.39 12.95
CA TYR A 294 2.06 9.89 12.54
C TYR A 294 2.45 9.32 11.17
N PHE A 295 2.55 10.19 10.17
CA PHE A 295 3.09 9.94 8.83
C PHE A 295 4.39 10.74 8.61
N LEU A 296 5.15 11.01 9.66
CA LEU A 296 6.37 11.82 9.55
C LEU A 296 7.38 11.13 8.66
N GLU A 297 7.98 11.87 7.73
CA GLU A 297 9.05 11.36 6.86
C GLU A 297 8.63 10.11 6.04
N SER A 298 7.32 9.88 5.88
CA SER A 298 6.80 8.79 5.06
C SER A 298 6.85 9.14 3.57
N ARG A 299 6.88 8.12 2.73
CA ARG A 299 6.96 8.29 1.28
C ARG A 299 5.89 7.46 0.56
N PHE A 300 5.06 8.13 -0.22
CA PHE A 300 4.04 7.53 -1.07
C PHE A 300 4.48 7.64 -2.54
N SER A 301 4.95 6.52 -3.10
CA SER A 301 5.54 6.48 -4.44
C SER A 301 4.46 6.51 -5.53
N GLU A 302 3.31 5.91 -5.28
CA GLU A 302 2.13 5.96 -6.16
C GLU A 302 1.00 6.79 -5.54
N ARG A 303 -0.16 6.86 -6.21
CA ARG A 303 -1.31 7.65 -5.72
C ARG A 303 -1.75 7.15 -4.35
N ALA A 304 -1.85 8.07 -3.38
CA ALA A 304 -2.37 7.82 -2.04
C ALA A 304 -3.76 8.44 -1.88
N SER A 305 -4.73 7.64 -1.44
CA SER A 305 -6.12 8.08 -1.24
C SER A 305 -6.47 8.14 0.24
N PHE A 306 -7.05 9.26 0.66
CA PHE A 306 -7.56 9.57 2.00
C PHE A 306 -8.98 10.17 1.89
N ARG A 307 -9.76 9.76 0.88
CA ARG A 307 -11.08 10.35 0.63
C ARG A 307 -12.01 10.00 1.77
N GLY A 308 -12.73 10.98 2.31
CA GLY A 308 -13.65 10.75 3.43
C GLY A 308 -12.99 10.29 4.74
N THR A 309 -11.65 10.16 4.80
CA THR A 309 -10.95 9.74 6.03
C THR A 309 -11.22 10.73 7.16
N ARG A 310 -11.43 10.23 8.38
CA ARG A 310 -11.60 11.06 9.57
C ARG A 310 -10.47 10.88 10.59
N PHE A 311 -9.77 11.97 10.88
CA PHE A 311 -8.77 12.07 11.94
C PHE A 311 -9.38 12.79 13.14
N TRP A 312 -9.73 12.03 14.19
CA TRP A 312 -10.38 12.57 15.39
C TRP A 312 -9.39 13.33 16.30
N HIS A 313 -8.12 12.99 16.19
CA HIS A 313 -7.01 13.62 16.91
C HIS A 313 -5.91 14.04 15.95
N SER A 314 -4.88 14.68 16.49
CA SER A 314 -3.82 15.27 15.68
C SER A 314 -3.17 14.30 14.71
N VAL A 315 -2.95 14.75 13.49
CA VAL A 315 -2.24 14.01 12.45
C VAL A 315 -1.04 14.81 11.95
N PHE A 316 0.07 14.11 11.76
CA PHE A 316 1.36 14.70 11.43
C PHE A 316 1.93 14.07 10.16
N PHE A 317 1.90 14.80 9.05
CA PHE A 317 2.51 14.43 7.76
C PHE A 317 3.87 15.08 7.56
N ASN A 318 4.46 15.70 8.59
CA ASN A 318 5.66 16.53 8.43
C ASN A 318 6.77 15.83 7.66
N LYS A 319 7.34 16.53 6.66
CA LYS A 319 8.41 16.02 5.79
C LYS A 319 8.07 14.75 5.00
N SER A 320 6.78 14.43 4.85
CA SER A 320 6.36 13.34 3.96
C SER A 320 6.45 13.76 2.48
N GLU A 321 6.52 12.76 1.61
CA GLU A 321 6.58 12.92 0.15
C GLU A 321 5.42 12.17 -0.53
N PHE A 322 4.67 12.87 -1.38
CA PHE A 322 3.61 12.30 -2.23
C PHE A 322 3.99 12.44 -3.70
N VAL A 323 4.50 11.36 -4.30
CA VAL A 323 5.19 11.42 -5.60
C VAL A 323 4.20 11.55 -6.76
N LYS A 324 3.17 10.69 -6.80
CA LYS A 324 2.18 10.63 -7.91
C LYS A 324 0.86 11.32 -7.60
N GLY A 325 0.75 11.94 -6.42
CA GLY A 325 -0.40 12.71 -5.98
C GLY A 325 -1.11 12.11 -4.77
N ALA A 326 -1.94 12.94 -4.14
CA ALA A 326 -2.66 12.61 -2.93
C ALA A 326 -4.09 13.16 -2.98
N ASP A 327 -5.06 12.37 -2.51
CA ASP A 327 -6.47 12.75 -2.51
C ASP A 327 -7.04 12.71 -1.09
N PHE A 328 -7.24 13.89 -0.51
CA PHE A 328 -7.88 14.14 0.79
C PHE A 328 -9.30 14.70 0.62
N SER A 329 -9.94 14.48 -0.54
CA SER A 329 -11.26 15.04 -0.80
C SER A 329 -12.30 14.54 0.21
N GLY A 330 -13.02 15.47 0.82
CA GLY A 330 -14.01 15.16 1.87
C GLY A 330 -13.42 14.66 3.20
N ALA A 331 -12.08 14.64 3.37
CA ALA A 331 -11.47 14.25 4.63
C ALA A 331 -11.82 15.24 5.75
N ALA A 332 -11.94 14.73 6.98
CA ALA A 332 -12.24 15.52 8.17
C ALA A 332 -11.11 15.43 9.19
N PHE A 333 -10.62 16.59 9.61
CA PHE A 333 -9.55 16.76 10.59
C PHE A 333 -10.10 17.50 11.81
N ASP A 334 -10.48 16.76 12.84
CA ASP A 334 -11.14 17.31 14.04
C ASP A 334 -10.14 18.03 14.97
N ALA A 335 -8.85 17.74 14.85
CA ALA A 335 -7.78 18.31 15.66
C ALA A 335 -6.64 18.85 14.80
N GLN A 336 -5.60 19.37 15.46
CA GLN A 336 -4.44 19.96 14.82
C GLN A 336 -3.85 19.05 13.74
N THR A 337 -3.69 19.61 12.53
CA THR A 337 -3.15 18.89 11.38
C THR A 337 -1.88 19.55 10.87
N GLU A 338 -0.84 18.76 10.66
CA GLU A 338 0.46 19.26 10.22
C GLU A 338 0.90 18.63 8.89
N PHE A 339 1.07 19.49 7.89
CA PHE A 339 1.71 19.24 6.60
C PHE A 339 2.97 20.11 6.47
N LYS A 340 3.77 20.25 7.54
CA LYS A 340 4.97 21.09 7.54
C LYS A 340 6.04 20.45 6.66
N GLN A 341 6.61 21.23 5.74
CA GLN A 341 7.67 20.78 4.84
C GLN A 341 7.29 19.53 4.02
N VAL A 342 5.99 19.34 3.73
CA VAL A 342 5.52 18.22 2.89
C VAL A 342 5.80 18.53 1.42
N ASP A 343 6.22 17.52 0.67
CA ASP A 343 6.48 17.60 -0.77
C ASP A 343 5.40 16.83 -1.55
N PHE A 344 4.37 17.53 -1.98
CA PHE A 344 3.34 17.02 -2.89
C PHE A 344 3.80 17.22 -4.34
N ARG A 345 4.49 16.23 -4.91
CA ARG A 345 5.02 16.35 -6.28
C ARG A 345 3.97 16.17 -7.36
N GLY A 346 2.99 15.30 -7.11
CA GLY A 346 1.86 15.09 -8.01
C GLY A 346 0.64 15.94 -7.63
N LYS A 347 -0.45 15.78 -8.40
CA LYS A 347 -1.72 16.47 -8.14
C LYS A 347 -2.23 16.22 -6.72
N THR A 348 -2.73 17.27 -6.08
CA THR A 348 -3.22 17.21 -4.71
C THR A 348 -4.65 17.70 -4.60
N GLU A 349 -5.51 16.91 -3.98
CA GLU A 349 -6.94 17.20 -3.85
C GLU A 349 -7.30 17.29 -2.37
N PHE A 350 -7.88 18.42 -1.96
CA PHE A 350 -8.47 18.68 -0.64
C PHE A 350 -9.92 19.15 -0.80
N CYS A 351 -10.56 18.94 -1.95
CA CYS A 351 -11.87 19.52 -2.20
C CYS A 351 -12.90 19.00 -1.19
N SER A 352 -13.69 19.91 -0.62
CA SER A 352 -14.65 19.63 0.47
C SER A 352 -14.03 19.07 1.76
N ALA A 353 -12.71 19.14 1.94
CA ALA A 353 -12.06 18.76 3.19
C ALA A 353 -12.38 19.77 4.31
N LYS A 354 -12.44 19.26 5.55
CA LYS A 354 -12.78 20.05 6.73
C LYS A 354 -11.65 20.01 7.75
N PHE A 355 -11.15 21.17 8.12
CA PHE A 355 -10.15 21.36 9.18
C PHE A 355 -10.81 22.08 10.35
N LEU A 356 -11.30 21.33 11.35
CA LEU A 356 -12.04 21.92 12.47
C LEU A 356 -11.10 22.65 13.45
N SER A 357 -9.83 22.25 13.47
CA SER A 357 -8.76 22.88 14.27
C SER A 357 -7.68 23.50 13.38
N VAL A 358 -6.56 23.89 14.00
CA VAL A 358 -5.47 24.61 13.31
C VAL A 358 -4.80 23.69 12.28
N ALA A 359 -4.65 24.20 11.05
CA ALA A 359 -4.00 23.50 9.95
C ALA A 359 -2.68 24.18 9.58
N PHE A 360 -1.59 23.42 9.60
CA PHE A 360 -0.23 23.92 9.38
C PHE A 360 0.37 23.36 8.09
N PHE A 361 0.69 24.25 7.15
CA PHE A 361 1.31 23.96 5.84
C PHE A 361 2.63 24.73 5.64
N TYR A 362 3.31 25.08 6.74
CA TYR A 362 4.60 25.79 6.72
C TYR A 362 5.58 25.14 5.75
N GLU A 363 6.12 25.92 4.81
CA GLU A 363 7.12 25.45 3.83
C GLU A 363 6.67 24.23 3.00
N ALA A 364 5.37 23.96 2.88
CA ALA A 364 4.87 22.89 2.04
C ALA A 364 5.07 23.23 0.54
N ASN A 365 5.30 22.20 -0.27
CA ASN A 365 5.49 22.30 -1.70
C ASN A 365 4.39 21.53 -2.45
N PHE A 366 3.73 22.20 -3.39
CA PHE A 366 2.75 21.62 -4.30
C PHE A 366 3.30 21.74 -5.73
N GLY A 367 3.89 20.67 -6.24
CA GLY A 367 4.60 20.61 -7.52
C GLY A 367 3.69 20.64 -8.74
N GLU A 368 2.47 20.11 -8.63
CA GLU A 368 1.43 20.12 -9.65
C GLU A 368 0.18 20.88 -9.15
N ASP A 369 -0.96 20.71 -9.84
CA ASP A 369 -2.21 21.35 -9.48
C ASP A 369 -2.67 20.94 -8.07
N ALA A 370 -3.11 21.93 -7.28
CA ALA A 370 -3.59 21.75 -5.92
C ALA A 370 -5.02 22.30 -5.77
N ASP A 371 -5.95 21.44 -5.38
CA ASP A 371 -7.37 21.76 -5.36
C ASP A 371 -7.93 21.79 -3.93
N PHE A 372 -8.28 22.97 -3.47
CA PHE A 372 -8.92 23.25 -2.18
C PHE A 372 -10.33 23.84 -2.38
N CYS A 373 -11.06 23.45 -3.44
CA CYS A 373 -12.45 23.90 -3.58
C CYS A 373 -13.30 23.49 -2.38
N HIS A 374 -14.25 24.34 -1.98
CA HIS A 374 -15.19 24.04 -0.89
C HIS A 374 -14.55 23.61 0.44
N ILE A 375 -13.27 23.92 0.67
CA ILE A 375 -12.66 23.62 1.97
C ILE A 375 -13.32 24.46 3.07
N GLU A 376 -13.40 23.89 4.26
CA GLU A 376 -13.81 24.61 5.46
C GLU A 376 -12.71 24.52 6.51
N VAL A 377 -12.22 25.67 6.97
CA VAL A 377 -11.24 25.77 8.05
C VAL A 377 -11.86 26.53 9.21
N GLY A 378 -12.11 25.82 10.32
CA GLY A 378 -12.76 26.36 11.50
C GLY A 378 -11.84 27.27 12.32
N MET A 379 -10.61 26.85 12.51
CA MET A 379 -9.57 27.61 13.21
C MET A 379 -8.53 28.16 12.24
N ALA A 380 -7.38 28.62 12.75
CA ALA A 380 -6.39 29.27 11.90
C ALA A 380 -5.78 28.31 10.86
N ALA A 381 -5.57 28.81 9.65
CA ALA A 381 -4.84 28.10 8.59
C ALA A 381 -3.51 28.81 8.32
N GLN A 382 -2.40 28.05 8.35
CA GLN A 382 -1.05 28.61 8.31
C GLN A 382 -0.30 28.06 7.10
N PHE A 383 -0.07 28.91 6.11
CA PHE A 383 0.61 28.63 4.86
C PHE A 383 1.85 29.52 4.59
N PRO A 384 2.60 30.04 5.58
CA PRO A 384 3.69 30.90 5.22
C PRO A 384 4.82 30.09 4.59
N ASP A 385 5.50 30.73 3.63
CA ASP A 385 6.54 30.13 2.78
C ASP A 385 6.09 28.91 1.96
N VAL A 386 4.77 28.70 1.81
CA VAL A 386 4.23 27.65 0.93
C VAL A 386 4.56 27.95 -0.54
N LYS A 387 4.78 26.89 -1.33
CA LYS A 387 5.02 26.98 -2.77
C LYS A 387 3.96 26.20 -3.52
N PHE A 388 3.25 26.89 -4.41
CA PHE A 388 2.35 26.31 -5.39
C PHE A 388 2.94 26.50 -6.78
N ASP A 389 3.51 25.43 -7.34
CA ASP A 389 4.14 25.45 -8.66
C ASP A 389 3.12 25.26 -9.78
N GLY A 390 2.08 24.44 -9.54
CA GLY A 390 0.91 24.27 -10.43
C GLY A 390 -0.21 25.28 -10.17
N SER A 391 -1.38 25.03 -10.78
CA SER A 391 -2.57 25.86 -10.55
C SER A 391 -3.18 25.54 -9.20
N THR A 392 -3.68 26.55 -8.49
CA THR A 392 -4.31 26.38 -7.18
C THR A 392 -5.73 26.89 -7.17
N ARG A 393 -6.64 26.11 -6.61
CA ARG A 393 -8.06 26.46 -6.49
C ARG A 393 -8.48 26.52 -5.03
N PHE A 394 -9.04 27.64 -4.60
CA PHE A 394 -9.74 27.87 -3.34
C PHE A 394 -11.18 28.33 -3.60
N ASP A 395 -11.77 27.92 -4.73
CA ASP A 395 -13.11 28.33 -5.11
C ASP A 395 -14.11 27.93 -4.01
N VAL A 396 -14.88 28.90 -3.53
CA VAL A 396 -15.88 28.72 -2.47
C VAL A 396 -15.29 28.17 -1.16
N ALA A 397 -13.99 28.40 -0.92
CA ALA A 397 -13.35 28.08 0.36
C ALA A 397 -13.90 28.97 1.49
N ARG A 398 -14.02 28.41 2.69
CA ARG A 398 -14.51 29.11 3.88
C ARG A 398 -13.47 29.06 5.00
N PHE A 399 -12.93 30.22 5.35
CA PHE A 399 -11.99 30.39 6.46
C PHE A 399 -12.71 31.12 7.59
N LEU A 400 -13.09 30.39 8.65
CA LEU A 400 -13.84 30.94 9.79
C LEU A 400 -12.95 31.72 10.77
N SER A 401 -11.64 31.45 10.75
CA SER A 401 -10.61 32.17 11.49
C SER A 401 -9.55 32.72 10.54
N GLY A 402 -8.51 33.35 11.09
CA GLY A 402 -7.46 33.98 10.29
C GLY A 402 -6.63 32.98 9.46
N VAL A 403 -6.23 33.41 8.27
CA VAL A 403 -5.41 32.62 7.34
C VAL A 403 -4.13 33.36 6.95
N ASN A 404 -3.00 32.67 7.04
CA ASN A 404 -1.68 33.25 6.82
C ASN A 404 -0.98 32.66 5.59
N TYR A 405 -0.87 33.43 4.52
CA TYR A 405 -0.09 33.16 3.30
C TYR A 405 1.15 34.05 3.19
N GLU A 406 1.73 34.48 4.32
CA GLU A 406 2.93 35.33 4.30
C GLU A 406 4.08 34.65 3.54
N ARG A 407 4.71 35.35 2.59
CA ARG A 407 5.77 34.82 1.71
C ARG A 407 5.36 33.60 0.86
N ALA A 408 4.06 33.34 0.70
CA ALA A 408 3.58 32.30 -0.20
C ALA A 408 3.94 32.61 -1.67
N SER A 409 4.28 31.59 -2.45
CA SER A 409 4.59 31.71 -3.87
C SER A 409 3.59 30.90 -4.71
N PHE A 410 2.81 31.60 -5.53
CA PHE A 410 1.89 31.02 -6.51
C PHE A 410 2.46 31.21 -7.92
N LYS A 411 3.03 30.15 -8.52
CA LYS A 411 3.57 30.21 -9.89
C LYS A 411 2.49 29.99 -10.94
N GLY A 412 1.62 29.01 -10.73
CA GLY A 412 0.43 28.80 -11.56
C GLY A 412 -0.72 29.74 -11.20
N SER A 413 -1.85 29.59 -11.91
CA SER A 413 -3.06 30.39 -11.65
C SER A 413 -3.62 30.10 -10.26
N ALA A 414 -3.82 31.14 -9.45
CA ALA A 414 -4.42 31.04 -8.12
C ALA A 414 -5.86 31.58 -8.17
N ARG A 415 -6.84 30.71 -7.93
CA ARG A 415 -8.26 31.09 -7.90
C ARG A 415 -8.80 31.03 -6.49
N PHE A 416 -9.46 32.09 -6.06
CA PHE A 416 -10.16 32.23 -4.79
C PHE A 416 -11.64 32.54 -5.03
N TRP A 417 -12.18 32.16 -6.20
CA TRP A 417 -13.49 32.61 -6.65
C TRP A 417 -14.58 32.30 -5.61
N GLY A 418 -15.31 33.31 -5.15
CA GLY A 418 -16.38 33.12 -4.15
C GLY A 418 -15.90 32.71 -2.75
N ALA A 419 -14.59 32.73 -2.47
CA ALA A 419 -14.06 32.38 -1.15
C ALA A 419 -14.52 33.38 -0.08
N THR A 420 -14.68 32.92 1.15
CA THR A 420 -15.08 33.74 2.30
C THR A 420 -14.02 33.67 3.40
N PHE A 421 -13.56 34.84 3.83
CA PHE A 421 -12.62 35.03 4.93
C PHE A 421 -13.34 35.78 6.06
N GLU A 422 -13.69 35.06 7.12
CA GLU A 422 -14.31 35.63 8.32
C GLU A 422 -13.24 36.30 9.22
N GLY A 423 -12.07 35.66 9.35
CA GLY A 423 -10.90 36.21 10.02
C GLY A 423 -9.96 36.96 9.07
N SER A 424 -8.89 37.55 9.62
CA SER A 424 -7.91 38.28 8.83
C SER A 424 -7.18 37.38 7.82
N ALA A 425 -6.91 37.92 6.64
CA ALA A 425 -6.18 37.23 5.58
C ALA A 425 -4.83 37.91 5.34
N TRP A 426 -3.73 37.22 5.66
CA TRP A 426 -2.37 37.74 5.49
C TRP A 426 -1.74 37.23 4.21
N PHE A 427 -1.51 38.11 3.25
CA PHE A 427 -0.80 37.84 1.99
C PHE A 427 0.51 38.64 1.89
N ASN A 428 1.03 39.12 3.03
CA ASN A 428 2.23 39.93 3.07
C ASN A 428 3.40 39.22 2.39
N ARG A 429 4.14 39.92 1.53
CA ARG A 429 5.28 39.39 0.77
C ARG A 429 4.98 38.17 -0.09
N SER A 430 3.71 37.87 -0.35
CA SER A 430 3.32 36.80 -1.25
C SER A 430 3.57 37.20 -2.71
N ARG A 431 3.78 36.22 -3.58
CA ARG A 431 4.01 36.44 -5.02
C ARG A 431 3.07 35.60 -5.86
N PHE A 432 2.37 36.25 -6.78
CA PHE A 432 1.50 35.65 -7.79
C PHE A 432 2.11 35.89 -9.17
N ALA A 433 2.70 34.85 -9.77
CA ALA A 433 3.39 34.94 -11.06
C ALA A 433 2.41 34.87 -12.25
N ALA A 434 1.32 34.11 -12.10
CA ALA A 434 0.21 34.09 -13.03
C ALA A 434 -0.95 34.97 -12.52
N ARG A 435 -1.98 35.14 -13.37
CA ARG A 435 -3.19 35.88 -13.00
C ARG A 435 -3.88 35.22 -11.80
N ALA A 436 -4.19 36.02 -10.79
CA ALA A 436 -4.91 35.60 -9.61
C ALA A 436 -6.38 36.04 -9.69
N ASP A 437 -7.33 35.15 -9.40
CA ASP A 437 -8.75 35.46 -9.45
C ASP A 437 -9.34 35.54 -8.05
N PHE A 438 -9.75 36.74 -7.62
CA PHE A 438 -10.44 37.00 -6.37
C PHE A 438 -11.88 37.43 -6.59
N SER A 439 -12.46 37.14 -7.77
CA SER A 439 -13.82 37.54 -8.06
C SER A 439 -14.80 36.92 -7.05
N ARG A 440 -15.74 37.73 -6.57
CA ARG A 440 -16.78 37.36 -5.59
C ARG A 440 -16.25 36.97 -4.21
N VAL A 441 -15.00 37.28 -3.90
CA VAL A 441 -14.44 37.04 -2.57
C VAL A 441 -15.06 37.97 -1.54
N LYS A 442 -15.29 37.43 -0.33
CA LYS A 442 -15.79 38.18 0.82
C LYS A 442 -14.74 38.22 1.92
N PHE A 443 -14.28 39.41 2.28
CA PHE A 443 -13.42 39.66 3.44
C PHE A 443 -14.24 40.38 4.53
N HIS A 444 -14.58 39.68 5.60
CA HIS A 444 -15.29 40.27 6.76
C HIS A 444 -14.31 40.89 7.77
N SER A 445 -13.03 40.52 7.69
CA SER A 445 -11.95 41.11 8.48
C SER A 445 -10.87 41.74 7.60
N THR A 446 -9.72 42.07 8.20
CA THR A 446 -8.65 42.80 7.53
C THR A 446 -7.88 41.92 6.54
N ILE A 447 -7.66 42.43 5.34
CA ILE A 447 -6.70 41.88 4.38
C ILE A 447 -5.36 42.61 4.48
N HIS A 448 -4.27 41.86 4.59
CA HIS A 448 -2.91 42.38 4.62
C HIS A 448 -2.16 41.99 3.35
N LEU A 449 -1.63 42.97 2.62
CA LEU A 449 -0.98 42.79 1.31
C LEU A 449 0.35 43.55 1.23
N ASP A 450 0.96 43.83 2.37
CA ASP A 450 2.23 44.56 2.44
C ASP A 450 3.29 43.82 1.63
N GLU A 451 3.88 44.49 0.64
CA GLU A 451 4.89 43.92 -0.27
C GLU A 451 4.40 42.71 -1.11
N ALA A 452 3.09 42.49 -1.26
CA ALA A 452 2.55 41.46 -2.15
C ALA A 452 2.75 41.84 -3.62
N VAL A 453 3.08 40.85 -4.46
CA VAL A 453 3.39 41.06 -5.90
C VAL A 453 2.43 40.27 -6.78
N PHE A 454 1.78 40.97 -7.73
CA PHE A 454 0.91 40.38 -8.75
C PHE A 454 1.48 40.68 -10.14
N GLU A 455 2.21 39.74 -10.74
CA GLU A 455 3.00 40.00 -11.95
C GLU A 455 2.14 40.16 -13.20
N GLN A 456 1.06 39.38 -13.30
CA GLN A 456 0.10 39.42 -14.41
C GLN A 456 -1.24 40.05 -14.00
N GLY A 457 -1.30 40.72 -12.85
CA GLY A 457 -2.50 41.33 -12.29
C GLY A 457 -3.46 40.34 -11.59
N CYS A 458 -4.60 40.86 -11.14
CA CYS A 458 -5.63 40.10 -10.45
C CYS A 458 -7.04 40.52 -10.87
N ASP A 459 -7.98 39.58 -10.80
CA ASP A 459 -9.42 39.82 -10.99
C ASP A 459 -10.12 40.07 -9.65
N LEU A 460 -10.97 41.08 -9.63
CA LEU A 460 -11.61 41.61 -8.41
C LEU A 460 -13.09 41.95 -8.64
N GLU A 461 -13.74 41.26 -9.58
CA GLU A 461 -15.15 41.47 -9.86
C GLU A 461 -15.99 41.10 -8.62
N ASP A 462 -16.92 41.95 -8.20
CA ASP A 462 -17.83 41.71 -7.07
C ASP A 462 -17.15 41.35 -5.72
N VAL A 463 -15.97 41.89 -5.45
CA VAL A 463 -15.30 41.70 -4.14
C VAL A 463 -15.99 42.52 -3.04
N TYR A 464 -16.23 41.87 -1.90
CA TYR A 464 -16.74 42.48 -0.69
C TYR A 464 -15.65 42.60 0.38
N VAL A 465 -15.49 43.78 0.98
CA VAL A 465 -14.58 44.03 2.11
C VAL A 465 -15.32 44.85 3.17
N GLU A 466 -15.58 44.25 4.33
CA GLU A 466 -16.28 44.93 5.43
C GLU A 466 -15.42 46.02 6.06
N ASN A 467 -14.14 45.72 6.31
CA ASN A 467 -13.18 46.63 6.93
C ASN A 467 -12.00 46.90 5.97
N PRO A 468 -12.10 47.90 5.07
CA PRO A 468 -11.03 48.18 4.11
C PRO A 468 -9.73 48.59 4.84
N PRO A 469 -8.56 48.10 4.40
CA PRO A 469 -7.31 48.33 5.11
C PRO A 469 -6.95 49.83 5.19
N LYS A 470 -6.41 50.26 6.34
CA LYS A 470 -5.82 51.60 6.52
C LYS A 470 -4.45 51.66 5.83
N ILE A 471 -4.44 51.90 4.53
CA ILE A 471 -3.18 51.96 3.74
C ILE A 471 -2.43 53.25 4.08
N ARG A 472 -1.22 53.14 4.66
CA ARG A 472 -0.22 54.23 4.69
C ARG A 472 0.65 54.14 3.42
N PRO A 473 1.00 55.27 2.78
CA PRO A 473 1.29 55.29 1.34
C PRO A 473 2.71 54.82 0.98
N CYS A 474 2.80 53.87 0.05
CA CYS A 474 3.83 53.85 -0.98
C CYS A 474 3.08 54.05 -2.32
N LEU A 475 2.96 55.30 -2.73
CA LEU A 475 1.98 55.79 -3.70
C LEU A 475 2.27 55.43 -5.18
N ASP A 476 3.37 54.76 -5.50
CA ASP A 476 3.85 54.67 -6.89
C ASP A 476 3.78 53.26 -7.52
N LYS A 477 3.29 52.24 -6.79
CA LYS A 477 3.24 50.85 -7.30
C LYS A 477 1.96 50.08 -7.01
N LEU A 478 0.95 50.72 -6.44
CA LEU A 478 -0.34 50.06 -6.22
C LEU A 478 -1.10 49.97 -7.55
N PRO A 479 -1.65 48.80 -7.93
CA PRO A 479 -2.49 48.71 -9.10
C PRO A 479 -3.82 49.47 -8.84
N ASP A 480 -4.42 50.02 -9.89
CA ASP A 480 -5.57 50.98 -9.83
C ASP A 480 -6.77 50.54 -8.97
N TRP A 481 -6.90 49.26 -8.60
CA TRP A 481 -8.00 48.75 -7.76
C TRP A 481 -7.94 49.24 -6.30
N VAL A 482 -6.75 49.52 -5.76
CA VAL A 482 -6.63 50.14 -4.42
C VAL A 482 -7.16 51.58 -4.44
N LEU A 483 -7.07 52.26 -5.58
CA LEU A 483 -7.67 53.57 -5.80
C LEU A 483 -9.19 53.47 -6.02
N ARG A 484 -9.70 52.38 -6.59
CA ARG A 484 -11.14 52.11 -6.77
C ARG A 484 -11.86 51.67 -5.48
N MET A 485 -11.16 51.12 -4.48
CA MET A 485 -11.75 50.85 -3.16
C MET A 485 -12.26 52.11 -2.43
N LYS A 486 -11.74 53.30 -2.75
CA LYS A 486 -12.31 54.56 -2.23
C LYS A 486 -13.67 54.92 -2.85
N GLY A 487 -14.13 54.18 -3.87
CA GLY A 487 -15.29 54.52 -4.68
C GLY A 487 -16.34 53.41 -4.86
N LEU A 488 -16.35 52.35 -4.04
CA LEU A 488 -17.42 51.34 -4.09
C LEU A 488 -18.42 51.49 -2.95
N ARG A 489 -19.67 51.44 -3.40
CA ARG A 489 -20.94 51.78 -2.76
C ARG A 489 -21.16 51.01 -1.46
N SER A 490 -21.62 51.72 -0.45
CA SER A 490 -22.42 51.15 0.63
C SER A 490 -23.53 50.28 0.05
N SER A 491 -23.76 49.12 0.68
CA SER A 491 -24.86 48.19 0.36
C SER A 491 -26.18 48.94 0.11
N PRO A 492 -26.95 48.63 -0.95
CA PRO A 492 -28.36 48.98 -0.99
C PRO A 492 -29.15 47.95 -0.17
N ASP A 493 -29.63 48.42 0.98
CA ASP A 493 -30.73 47.92 1.81
C ASP A 493 -30.59 46.58 2.58
N ASN A 494 -30.86 46.73 3.88
CA ASN A 494 -31.21 45.80 4.97
C ASN A 494 -30.14 44.89 5.56
#